data_AF-A0A927YXT6-F1
#
_entry.id   AF-A0A927YXT6-F1
#
_cell.length_a   1.000
_cell.length_b   1.000
_cell.length_c   1.000
_cell.angle_alpha   90.00
_cell.angle_beta   90.00
_cell.angle_gamma   90.00
#
_symmetry.space_group_name_H-M   'P 1'
#
loop_
_entity.id
_entity.type
_entity.pdbx_description
1 polymer ?
#
loop_
_entity_poly.entity_id
_entity_poly.type
_entity_poly.pdbx_seq_one_letter_code
_entity_poly.pdbx_strand_id
1 'polypeptide(L)'
;MQEYYKVLKDSDTDSVKADMQLLLNICARNEINSEESAKRIYTVLNESESVFKSGVGKMFILELRDRIVDYRYIDNLKNNKDMTDLTVVRSIIKDIEAGNDVLKSRVGQSFLQQLISLERELEVIDIIKTYYDLKDKETVTNLLLVLTEPGNEFFRTKVGKEFVAGLEKKVGEVYLSKKSDKPVLLFAIAVIFLVAGISFGVAGKYIADDAYKQKMAEQLVYETNVRPKKTAAPLQDISGNGSKQDILVGMEESKRASLILEGNAGVLKKYEKLASENADMAGWIRVEGTDIDYPVMHRGDNSFYLEHNFYGDYDRNGSLFIDRYCSIFPQSENIIIYGHNVNGAPSFGQIKFYKDKGFYELHPNIYFDTIYEKGTYQVVAAFITSVEKKGFKYYLFYGYDNEEQFNEFAEYVKKKATYDTGVSMEFGDKFITLSTCDYAVSDGRFVVVAKKIK
;
A
#
# COMPACT_ATOMS: atom_id res chain seq x y z
N MET A 1 -12.00 2.27 17.32
CA MET A 1 -12.87 1.90 16.16
C MET A 1 -14.36 2.11 16.41
N GLN A 2 -14.98 1.49 17.42
CA GLN A 2 -16.43 1.69 17.69
C GLN A 2 -16.79 3.14 18.06
N GLU A 3 -15.93 3.82 18.83
CA GLU A 3 -16.06 5.25 19.16
C GLU A 3 -16.01 6.13 17.89
N TYR A 4 -15.03 5.87 17.01
CA TYR A 4 -14.85 6.54 15.71
C TYR A 4 -16.07 6.32 14.79
N TYR A 5 -16.58 5.09 14.71
CA TYR A 5 -17.76 4.75 13.91
C TYR A 5 -19.04 5.43 14.40
N LYS A 6 -19.23 5.52 15.72
CA LYS A 6 -20.40 6.16 16.34
C LYS A 6 -20.47 7.66 16.02
N VAL A 7 -19.32 8.31 15.87
CA VAL A 7 -19.22 9.75 15.60
C VAL A 7 -19.51 10.10 14.14
N LEU A 8 -19.23 9.21 13.19
CA LEU A 8 -19.43 9.44 11.76
C LEU A 8 -20.91 9.33 11.31
N LYS A 9 -21.73 8.58 12.04
CA LYS A 9 -23.08 8.14 11.62
C LYS A 9 -24.12 9.25 11.44
N ASP A 10 -23.90 10.44 12.02
CA ASP A 10 -24.91 11.51 12.11
C ASP A 10 -24.53 12.80 11.32
N SER A 11 -23.77 12.69 10.23
CA SER A 11 -23.25 13.87 9.52
C SER A 11 -23.98 14.17 8.21
N ASP A 12 -24.46 15.39 8.03
CA ASP A 12 -24.92 15.89 6.72
C ASP A 12 -23.75 16.42 5.87
N THR A 13 -23.92 16.42 4.55
CA THR A 13 -22.86 16.74 3.59
C THR A 13 -22.34 18.19 3.69
N ASP A 14 -23.20 19.15 4.03
CA ASP A 14 -22.81 20.56 4.12
C ASP A 14 -21.97 20.82 5.38
N SER A 15 -22.34 20.19 6.49
CA SER A 15 -21.55 20.19 7.73
C SER A 15 -20.18 19.53 7.53
N VAL A 16 -20.10 18.44 6.76
CA VAL A 16 -18.81 17.77 6.45
C VAL A 16 -17.89 18.69 5.65
N LYS A 17 -18.40 19.34 4.60
CA LYS A 17 -17.59 20.25 3.77
C LYS A 17 -17.06 21.44 4.55
N ALA A 18 -17.91 22.06 5.38
CA ALA A 18 -17.51 23.18 6.23
C ALA A 18 -16.40 22.79 7.21
N ASP A 19 -16.56 21.63 7.86
CA ASP A 19 -15.56 21.09 8.79
C ASP A 19 -14.25 20.73 8.07
N MET A 20 -14.29 20.10 6.90
CA MET A 20 -13.09 19.76 6.13
C MET A 20 -12.28 21.01 5.74
N GLN A 21 -12.95 22.07 5.29
CA GLN A 21 -12.27 23.32 4.97
C GLN A 21 -11.60 23.95 6.21
N LEU A 22 -12.27 23.87 7.36
CA LEU A 22 -11.72 24.35 8.61
C LEU A 22 -10.52 23.50 9.07
N LEU A 23 -10.60 22.18 8.92
CA LEU A 23 -9.49 21.26 9.19
C LEU A 23 -8.26 21.55 8.33
N LEU A 24 -8.45 21.75 7.03
CA LEU A 24 -7.36 22.12 6.12
C LEU A 24 -6.68 23.42 6.56
N ASN A 25 -7.47 24.43 6.95
CA ASN A 25 -6.93 25.69 7.46
C ASN A 25 -6.18 25.54 8.78
N ILE A 26 -6.67 24.70 9.69
CA ILE A 26 -6.00 24.40 10.97
C ILE A 26 -4.66 23.72 10.70
N CYS A 27 -4.64 22.68 9.86
CA CYS A 27 -3.43 21.92 9.53
C CYS A 27 -2.42 22.77 8.73
N ALA A 28 -2.87 23.64 7.83
CA ALA A 28 -1.98 24.50 7.05
C ALA A 28 -1.28 25.58 7.89
N ARG A 29 -1.91 26.00 9.00
CA ARG A 29 -1.39 27.08 9.87
C ARG A 29 -0.69 26.58 11.12
N ASN A 30 -0.79 25.29 11.43
CA ASN A 30 -0.25 24.73 12.65
C ASN A 30 0.47 23.41 12.36
N GLU A 31 1.74 23.34 12.72
CA GLU A 31 2.46 22.07 12.73
C GLU A 31 1.98 21.21 13.91
N ILE A 32 1.46 20.01 13.63
CA ILE A 32 0.97 19.05 14.63
C ILE A 32 1.96 17.90 14.75
N ASN A 33 3.17 18.21 15.24
CA ASN A 33 4.33 17.31 15.27
C ASN A 33 4.86 17.03 16.68
N SER A 34 4.19 17.51 17.73
CA SER A 34 4.59 17.34 19.13
C SER A 34 3.40 17.25 20.07
N GLU A 35 3.63 16.75 21.30
CA GLU A 35 2.60 16.73 22.35
C GLU A 35 2.04 18.14 22.59
N GLU A 36 2.93 19.14 22.67
CA GLU A 36 2.56 20.51 23.01
C GLU A 36 1.73 21.17 21.90
N SER A 37 2.12 20.97 20.63
CA SER A 37 1.36 21.48 19.47
C SER A 37 -0.02 20.83 19.35
N ALA A 38 -0.10 19.50 19.52
CA ALA A 38 -1.36 18.77 19.52
C ALA A 38 -2.27 19.20 20.68
N LYS A 39 -1.71 19.37 21.89
CA LYS A 39 -2.43 19.89 23.07
C LYS A 39 -3.01 21.27 22.84
N ARG A 40 -2.23 22.22 22.33
CA ARG A 40 -2.71 23.59 22.08
C ARG A 40 -3.93 23.60 21.16
N ILE A 41 -3.88 22.84 20.07
CA ILE A 41 -4.98 22.76 19.10
C ILE A 41 -6.17 22.01 19.70
N TYR A 42 -5.93 20.89 20.40
CA TYR A 42 -6.97 20.13 21.07
C TYR A 42 -7.74 20.97 22.09
N THR A 43 -7.05 21.72 22.96
CA THR A 43 -7.68 22.59 23.97
C THR A 43 -8.60 23.61 23.31
N VAL A 44 -8.11 24.34 22.30
CA VAL A 44 -8.90 25.36 21.59
C VAL A 44 -10.14 24.76 20.93
N LEU A 45 -10.01 23.60 20.29
CA LEU A 45 -11.12 22.95 19.57
C LEU A 45 -12.11 22.27 20.51
N ASN A 46 -11.65 21.73 21.63
CA ASN A 46 -12.48 21.02 22.61
C ASN A 46 -13.25 21.98 23.54
N GLU A 47 -12.70 23.15 23.85
CA GLU A 47 -13.41 24.20 24.61
C GLU A 47 -14.45 24.94 23.77
N SER A 48 -14.35 24.86 22.45
CA SER A 48 -15.30 25.48 21.54
C SER A 48 -16.38 24.47 21.15
N GLU A 49 -17.42 24.36 21.99
CA GLU A 49 -18.52 23.35 21.90
C GLU A 49 -19.22 23.22 20.53
N SER A 50 -18.96 24.12 19.57
CA SER A 50 -19.65 24.19 18.29
C SER A 50 -18.74 24.35 17.06
N VAL A 51 -17.44 24.07 17.16
CA VAL A 51 -16.50 24.30 16.03
C VAL A 51 -16.73 23.34 14.87
N PHE A 52 -17.01 22.08 15.16
CA PHE A 52 -17.25 21.06 14.15
C PHE A 52 -18.68 20.56 14.21
N LYS A 53 -19.37 20.63 13.07
CA LYS A 53 -20.79 20.29 12.94
C LYS A 53 -20.99 18.84 12.49
N SER A 54 -19.96 18.23 11.93
CA SER A 54 -19.94 16.87 11.40
C SER A 54 -19.13 15.91 12.27
N GLY A 55 -19.35 14.61 12.02
CA GLY A 55 -18.54 13.53 12.56
C GLY A 55 -17.08 13.61 12.15
N VAL A 56 -16.75 14.18 10.98
CA VAL A 56 -15.36 14.31 10.50
C VAL A 56 -14.55 15.26 11.39
N GLY A 57 -15.12 16.40 11.76
CA GLY A 57 -14.43 17.31 12.67
C GLY A 57 -14.33 16.78 14.10
N LYS A 58 -15.37 16.08 14.59
CA LYS A 58 -15.32 15.36 15.87
C LYS A 58 -14.26 14.25 15.88
N MET A 59 -14.06 13.54 14.77
CA MET A 59 -13.00 12.55 14.58
C MET A 59 -11.61 13.16 14.65
N PHE A 60 -11.43 14.37 14.12
CA PHE A 60 -10.16 15.08 14.24
C PHE A 60 -9.83 15.43 15.71
N ILE A 61 -10.84 15.81 16.50
CA ILE A 61 -10.65 16.04 17.95
C ILE A 61 -10.20 14.74 18.64
N LEU A 62 -10.82 13.59 18.30
CA LEU A 62 -10.39 12.28 18.81
C LEU A 62 -8.96 11.91 18.39
N GLU A 63 -8.60 12.15 17.12
CA GLU A 63 -7.22 11.95 16.64
C GLU A 63 -6.21 12.84 17.38
N LEU A 64 -6.56 14.10 17.66
CA LEU A 64 -5.69 14.99 18.44
C LEU A 64 -5.54 14.51 19.89
N ARG A 65 -6.62 14.07 20.53
CA ARG A 65 -6.60 13.46 21.87
C ARG A 65 -5.62 12.28 21.91
N ASP A 66 -5.76 11.37 20.95
CA ASP A 66 -4.96 10.15 20.88
C ASP A 66 -3.48 10.49 20.54
N ARG A 67 -3.22 11.46 19.66
CA ARG A 67 -1.86 11.96 19.38
C ARG A 67 -1.16 12.50 20.61
N ILE A 68 -1.86 13.21 21.49
CA ILE A 68 -1.27 13.75 22.73
C ILE A 68 -0.77 12.63 23.63
N VAL A 69 -1.58 11.57 23.78
CA VAL A 69 -1.21 10.38 24.57
C VAL A 69 -0.01 9.68 23.92
N ASP A 70 -0.05 9.54 22.59
CA ASP A 70 0.99 8.84 21.83
C ASP A 70 2.32 9.58 21.85
N TYR A 71 2.35 10.89 21.65
CA TYR A 71 3.57 11.68 21.74
C TYR A 71 4.21 11.56 23.12
N ARG A 72 3.42 11.70 24.19
CA ARG A 72 3.92 11.55 25.56
C ARG A 72 4.54 10.17 25.78
N TYR A 73 3.87 9.13 25.31
CA TYR A 73 4.34 7.76 25.44
C TYR A 73 5.64 7.53 24.64
N ILE A 74 5.68 7.99 23.38
CA ILE A 74 6.85 7.90 22.51
C ILE A 74 8.05 8.64 23.10
N ASP A 75 7.84 9.86 23.60
CA ASP A 75 8.90 10.67 24.18
C ASP A 75 9.43 10.03 25.48
N ASN A 76 8.55 9.46 26.31
CA ASN A 76 8.96 8.70 27.48
C ASN A 76 9.85 7.50 27.09
N LEU A 77 9.43 6.73 26.09
CA LEU A 77 10.20 5.60 25.60
C LEU A 77 11.57 6.05 25.08
N LYS A 78 11.63 7.07 24.23
CA LYS A 78 12.89 7.59 23.67
C LYS A 78 13.86 8.12 24.73
N ASN A 79 13.35 8.67 25.82
CA ASN A 79 14.18 9.27 26.87
C ASN A 79 14.62 8.28 27.94
N ASN A 80 13.84 7.22 28.19
CA ASN A 80 14.03 6.33 29.34
C ASN A 80 14.34 4.88 28.97
N LYS A 81 14.32 4.51 27.69
CA LYS A 81 14.58 3.15 27.23
C LYS A 81 15.75 3.12 26.25
N ASP A 82 16.58 2.09 26.38
CA ASP A 82 17.65 1.85 25.43
C ASP A 82 17.09 1.17 24.17
N MET A 83 16.93 1.96 23.11
CA MET A 83 16.45 1.50 21.81
C MET A 83 17.50 0.72 21.01
N THR A 84 18.70 0.51 21.55
CA THR A 84 19.74 -0.33 20.95
C THR A 84 19.76 -1.76 21.50
N ASP A 85 18.98 -2.04 22.55
CA ASP A 85 18.86 -3.34 23.17
C ASP A 85 17.63 -4.10 22.66
N LEU A 86 17.86 -5.26 22.05
CA LEU A 86 16.82 -6.13 21.49
C LEU A 86 15.79 -6.59 22.55
N THR A 87 16.25 -6.88 23.77
CA THR A 87 15.38 -7.32 24.87
C THR A 87 14.46 -6.19 25.31
N VAL A 88 14.98 -4.96 25.35
CA VAL A 88 14.20 -3.76 25.68
C VAL A 88 13.15 -3.50 24.61
N VAL A 89 13.52 -3.53 23.32
CA VAL A 89 12.58 -3.32 22.21
C VAL A 89 11.48 -4.40 22.19
N ARG A 90 11.83 -5.67 22.38
CA ARG A 90 10.86 -6.78 22.51
C ARG A 90 9.89 -6.58 23.66
N SER A 91 10.39 -6.15 24.82
CA SER A 91 9.54 -5.87 25.98
C SER A 91 8.55 -4.74 25.66
N ILE A 92 9.01 -3.67 25.01
CA ILE A 92 8.15 -2.53 24.63
C ILE A 92 7.05 -2.99 23.67
N ILE A 93 7.39 -3.73 22.61
CA ILE A 93 6.41 -4.23 21.63
C ILE A 93 5.38 -5.12 22.33
N LYS A 94 5.84 -6.05 23.18
CA LYS A 94 4.95 -6.93 23.95
C LYS A 94 4.02 -6.15 24.89
N ASP A 95 4.53 -5.12 25.56
CA ASP A 95 3.74 -4.27 26.47
C ASP A 95 2.70 -3.43 25.71
N ILE A 96 2.99 -3.03 24.47
CA ILE A 96 2.04 -2.36 23.57
C ILE A 96 0.95 -3.35 23.13
N GLU A 97 1.35 -4.55 22.67
CA GLU A 97 0.42 -5.59 22.19
C GLU A 97 -0.48 -6.18 23.28
N ALA A 98 -0.03 -6.16 24.54
CA ALA A 98 -0.80 -6.63 25.69
C ALA A 98 -1.99 -5.72 26.08
N GLY A 99 -2.22 -4.63 25.35
CA GLY A 99 -3.48 -3.86 25.43
C GLY A 99 -3.40 -2.56 26.23
N ASN A 100 -2.24 -1.89 26.24
CA ASN A 100 -2.20 -0.52 26.72
C ASN A 100 -2.93 0.40 25.73
N ASP A 101 -3.70 1.36 26.25
CA ASP A 101 -4.53 2.29 25.50
C ASP A 101 -3.72 3.39 24.76
N VAL A 102 -2.56 3.01 24.21
CA VAL A 102 -1.52 3.87 23.62
C VAL A 102 -1.27 3.47 22.17
N LEU A 103 -0.68 4.39 21.41
CA LEU A 103 -0.37 4.27 19.99
C LEU A 103 -1.60 4.14 19.08
N LYS A 104 -2.72 4.75 19.45
CA LYS A 104 -3.99 4.66 18.69
C LYS A 104 -4.04 5.60 17.49
N SER A 105 -3.33 6.74 17.56
CA SER A 105 -3.30 7.71 16.48
C SER A 105 -2.47 7.20 15.31
N ARG A 106 -2.55 7.89 14.16
CA ARG A 106 -1.69 7.58 13.01
C ARG A 106 -0.20 7.68 13.34
N VAL A 107 0.18 8.62 14.21
CA VAL A 107 1.57 8.80 14.66
C VAL A 107 2.00 7.62 15.52
N GLY A 108 1.13 7.19 16.42
CA GLY A 108 1.36 6.03 17.27
C GLY A 108 1.58 4.75 16.48
N GLN A 109 0.69 4.49 15.51
CA GLN A 109 0.80 3.33 14.61
C GLN A 109 2.08 3.37 13.75
N SER A 110 2.46 4.54 13.25
CA SER A 110 3.73 4.72 12.53
C SER A 110 4.94 4.42 13.43
N PHE A 111 4.92 4.85 14.69
CA PHE A 111 5.98 4.55 15.64
C PHE A 111 6.07 3.05 15.97
N LEU A 112 4.93 2.36 16.12
CA LEU A 112 4.91 0.91 16.31
C LEU A 112 5.57 0.17 15.13
N GLN A 113 5.28 0.59 13.88
CA GLN A 113 5.94 0.02 12.70
C GLN A 113 7.45 0.26 12.70
N GLN A 114 7.90 1.43 13.17
CA GLN A 114 9.33 1.71 13.34
C GLN A 114 9.97 0.80 14.39
N LEU A 115 9.28 0.53 15.52
CA LEU A 115 9.76 -0.41 16.53
C LEU A 115 9.88 -1.84 15.99
N ILE A 116 8.90 -2.31 15.23
CA ILE A 116 8.93 -3.64 14.60
C ILE A 116 10.09 -3.74 13.59
N SER A 117 10.32 -2.69 12.79
CA SER A 117 11.47 -2.64 11.89
C SER A 117 12.79 -2.67 12.66
N LEU A 118 12.87 -1.95 13.79
CA LEU A 118 14.03 -1.90 14.65
C LEU A 118 14.31 -3.25 15.32
N GLU A 119 13.28 -3.96 15.79
CA GLU A 119 13.40 -5.31 16.35
C GLU A 119 14.06 -6.26 15.35
N ARG A 120 13.57 -6.29 14.11
CA ARG A 120 14.14 -7.14 13.04
C ARG A 120 15.60 -6.83 12.77
N GLU A 121 15.96 -5.54 12.70
CA GLU A 121 17.35 -5.14 12.50
C GLU A 121 18.24 -5.53 13.68
N LEU A 122 17.76 -5.36 14.91
CA LEU A 122 18.47 -5.76 16.11
C LEU A 122 18.67 -7.28 16.20
N GLU A 123 17.71 -8.09 15.76
CA GLU A 123 17.86 -9.55 15.63
C GLU A 123 19.00 -9.92 14.68
N VAL A 124 19.03 -9.30 13.50
CA VAL A 124 20.11 -9.53 12.52
C VAL A 124 21.46 -9.13 13.10
N ILE A 125 21.53 -7.98 13.80
CA ILE A 125 22.76 -7.52 14.46
C ILE A 125 23.21 -8.50 15.54
N ASP A 126 22.30 -9.01 16.36
CA ASP A 126 22.59 -9.97 17.44
C ASP A 126 23.15 -11.29 16.87
N ILE A 127 22.55 -11.79 15.79
CA ILE A 127 23.05 -12.96 15.05
C ILE A 127 24.46 -12.70 14.52
N ILE A 128 24.67 -11.55 13.87
CA ILE A 128 25.99 -11.21 13.31
C ILE A 128 27.05 -11.18 14.43
N LYS A 129 26.74 -10.54 15.57
CA LYS A 129 27.65 -10.49 16.72
C LYS A 129 27.91 -11.85 17.36
N THR A 130 26.93 -12.74 17.32
CA THR A 130 27.00 -14.07 17.95
C THR A 130 27.81 -15.06 17.10
N TYR A 131 27.61 -15.06 15.79
CA TYR A 131 28.13 -16.11 14.90
C TYR A 131 29.36 -15.70 14.09
N TYR A 132 29.72 -14.41 14.06
CA TYR A 132 30.84 -13.91 13.25
C TYR A 132 31.88 -13.19 14.12
N ASP A 133 33.16 -13.47 13.86
CA ASP A 133 34.25 -12.77 14.52
C ASP A 133 34.44 -11.37 13.92
N LEU A 134 33.85 -10.37 14.56
CA LEU A 134 33.93 -8.97 14.13
C LEU A 134 35.30 -8.31 14.43
N LYS A 135 36.29 -9.06 14.93
CA LYS A 135 37.69 -8.62 15.01
C LYS A 135 38.48 -9.01 13.77
N ASP A 136 38.06 -10.06 13.07
CA ASP A 136 38.69 -10.51 11.85
C ASP A 136 38.30 -9.60 10.67
N LYS A 137 39.31 -9.04 10.01
CA LYS A 137 39.10 -8.04 8.95
C LYS A 137 38.44 -8.65 7.72
N GLU A 138 38.78 -9.89 7.39
CA GLU A 138 38.22 -10.60 6.23
C GLU A 138 36.73 -10.93 6.44
N THR A 139 36.38 -11.40 7.64
CA THR A 139 34.99 -11.62 8.06
C THR A 139 34.16 -10.34 7.97
N VAL A 140 34.69 -9.21 8.46
CA VAL A 140 34.00 -7.91 8.39
C VAL A 140 33.83 -7.43 6.94
N THR A 141 34.85 -7.58 6.10
CA THR A 141 34.77 -7.28 4.66
C THR A 141 33.69 -8.11 3.96
N ASN A 142 33.63 -9.42 4.23
CA ASN A 142 32.63 -10.30 3.63
C ASN A 142 31.20 -9.97 4.10
N LEU A 143 31.03 -9.62 5.38
CA LEU A 143 29.75 -9.14 5.89
C LEU A 143 29.33 -7.84 5.21
N LEU A 144 30.23 -6.86 5.10
CA LEU A 144 29.94 -5.58 4.45
C LEU A 144 29.49 -5.77 2.99
N LEU A 145 30.13 -6.66 2.23
CA LEU A 145 29.72 -6.97 0.84
C LEU A 145 28.27 -7.44 0.72
N VAL A 146 27.76 -8.16 1.73
CA VAL A 146 26.38 -8.65 1.76
C VAL A 146 25.42 -7.57 2.28
N LEU A 147 25.83 -6.88 3.34
CA LEU A 147 24.99 -5.88 4.01
C LEU A 147 24.84 -4.58 3.20
N THR A 148 25.77 -4.29 2.30
CA THR A 148 25.75 -3.11 1.41
C THR A 148 25.48 -3.46 -0.06
N GLU A 149 24.97 -4.67 -0.34
CA GLU A 149 24.65 -5.09 -1.71
C GLU A 149 23.61 -4.13 -2.36
N PRO A 150 23.88 -3.57 -3.55
CA PRO A 150 22.97 -2.63 -4.21
C PRO A 150 21.55 -3.19 -4.40
N GLY A 151 20.55 -2.44 -3.95
CA GLY A 151 19.14 -2.85 -4.01
C GLY A 151 18.65 -3.66 -2.80
N ASN A 152 19.52 -3.89 -1.81
CA ASN A 152 19.18 -4.60 -0.57
C ASN A 152 19.35 -3.65 0.63
N GLU A 153 18.24 -3.08 1.13
CA GLU A 153 18.26 -2.23 2.33
C GLU A 153 18.03 -3.07 3.59
N PHE A 154 19.03 -3.87 3.99
CA PHE A 154 18.96 -4.68 5.21
C PHE A 154 18.77 -3.83 6.48
N PHE A 155 19.34 -2.62 6.49
CA PHE A 155 19.33 -1.72 7.64
C PHE A 155 18.80 -0.34 7.25
N ARG A 156 17.57 -0.05 7.65
CA ARG A 156 16.87 1.22 7.41
C ARG A 156 16.86 2.11 8.63
N THR A 157 16.84 1.53 9.83
CA THR A 157 16.85 2.28 11.08
C THR A 157 18.22 2.95 11.33
N LYS A 158 18.21 3.95 12.21
CA LYS A 158 19.45 4.61 12.65
C LYS A 158 20.43 3.60 13.27
N VAL A 159 19.94 2.66 14.07
CA VAL A 159 20.77 1.65 14.75
C VAL A 159 21.45 0.72 13.75
N GLY A 160 20.70 0.23 12.76
CA GLY A 160 21.26 -0.59 11.69
C GLY A 160 22.31 0.14 10.86
N LYS A 161 22.04 1.41 10.51
CA LYS A 161 23.01 2.25 9.78
C LYS A 161 24.29 2.51 10.57
N GLU A 162 24.17 2.78 11.87
CA GLU A 162 25.32 2.96 12.77
C GLU A 162 26.13 1.66 12.93
N PHE A 163 25.46 0.50 12.95
CA PHE A 163 26.14 -0.80 12.97
C PHE A 163 27.00 -1.01 11.71
N VAL A 164 26.44 -0.76 10.52
CA VAL A 164 27.19 -0.86 9.24
C VAL A 164 28.36 0.12 9.22
N ALA A 165 28.14 1.39 9.59
CA ALA A 165 29.20 2.39 9.66
C ALA A 165 30.33 1.98 10.64
N GLY A 166 29.99 1.30 11.74
CA GLY A 166 30.95 0.74 12.68
C GLY A 166 31.82 -0.37 12.06
N LEU A 167 31.24 -1.20 11.19
CA LEU A 167 31.97 -2.21 10.44
C LEU A 167 32.91 -1.57 9.39
N GLU A 168 32.42 -0.58 8.64
CA GLU A 168 33.22 0.16 7.64
C GLU A 168 34.45 0.83 8.27
N LYS A 169 34.27 1.45 9.45
CA LYS A 169 35.36 2.07 10.20
C LYS A 169 36.47 1.08 10.58
N LYS A 170 36.14 -0.19 10.85
CA LYS A 170 37.12 -1.23 11.20
C LYS A 170 37.97 -1.66 10.00
N VAL A 171 37.38 -1.70 8.81
CA VAL A 171 38.10 -2.08 7.59
C VAL A 171 38.89 -0.93 6.97
N GLY A 172 38.49 0.32 7.27
CA GLY A 172 39.14 1.53 6.77
C GLY A 172 38.76 1.86 5.32
N GLU A 173 37.69 1.25 4.82
CA GLU A 173 37.20 1.37 3.45
C GLU A 173 35.68 1.50 3.47
N VAL A 174 35.13 2.35 2.61
CA VAL A 174 33.69 2.46 2.37
C VAL A 174 33.34 1.47 1.27
N TYR A 175 32.47 0.49 1.57
CA TYR A 175 32.14 -0.58 0.63
C TYR A 175 30.97 -0.16 -0.27
N LEU A 176 31.30 0.40 -1.44
CA LEU A 176 30.37 0.58 -2.57
C LEU A 176 30.84 -0.30 -3.74
N SER A 177 30.00 -1.28 -4.10
CA SER A 177 30.10 -2.20 -5.24
C SER A 177 31.52 -2.70 -5.63
N LYS A 178 31.85 -3.94 -5.27
CA LYS A 178 32.82 -4.73 -6.05
C LYS A 178 32.30 -6.14 -6.29
N LYS A 179 32.50 -6.62 -7.52
CA LYS A 179 32.11 -7.94 -8.02
C LYS A 179 32.78 -9.03 -7.15
N SER A 180 31.96 -9.82 -6.45
CA SER A 180 32.40 -10.79 -5.43
C SER A 180 32.93 -12.11 -6.03
N ASP A 181 34.00 -12.65 -5.47
CA ASP A 181 34.57 -13.98 -5.80
C ASP A 181 33.71 -15.15 -5.26
N LYS A 182 33.86 -16.35 -5.85
CA LYS A 182 33.07 -17.56 -5.53
C LYS A 182 33.00 -17.99 -4.05
N PRO A 183 34.05 -17.89 -3.21
CA PRO A 183 33.94 -18.23 -1.78
C PRO A 183 33.09 -17.22 -1.00
N VAL A 184 33.06 -15.95 -1.41
CA VAL A 184 32.21 -14.89 -0.82
C VAL A 184 30.73 -15.17 -1.07
N LEU A 185 30.38 -15.70 -2.24
CA LEU A 185 29.01 -16.08 -2.58
C LEU A 185 28.48 -17.23 -1.70
N LEU A 186 29.30 -18.23 -1.39
CA LEU A 186 28.90 -19.36 -0.52
C LEU A 186 28.68 -18.92 0.93
N PHE A 187 29.49 -17.97 1.42
CA PHE A 187 29.35 -17.40 2.75
C PHE A 187 28.10 -16.49 2.86
N ALA A 188 27.85 -15.67 1.84
CA ALA A 188 26.63 -14.87 1.71
C ALA A 188 25.37 -15.74 1.66
N ILE A 189 25.42 -16.86 0.93
CA ILE A 189 24.33 -17.84 0.86
C ILE A 189 24.03 -18.44 2.25
N ALA A 190 25.06 -18.74 3.06
CA ALA A 190 24.88 -19.25 4.41
C ALA A 190 24.22 -18.21 5.35
N VAL A 191 24.64 -16.93 5.29
CA VAL A 191 23.99 -15.83 6.02
C VAL A 191 22.53 -15.68 5.59
N ILE A 192 22.25 -15.72 4.28
CA ILE A 192 20.91 -15.61 3.71
C ILE A 192 20.02 -16.77 4.15
N PHE A 193 20.52 -18.01 4.18
CA PHE A 193 19.75 -19.17 4.65
C PHE A 193 19.48 -19.13 6.16
N LEU A 194 20.39 -18.57 6.95
CA LEU A 194 20.22 -18.43 8.40
C LEU A 194 19.21 -17.32 8.73
N VAL A 195 19.26 -16.19 8.02
CA VAL A 195 18.25 -15.11 8.07
C VAL A 195 16.88 -15.58 7.54
N ALA A 196 16.86 -16.39 6.47
CA ALA A 196 15.63 -16.98 5.94
C ALA A 196 15.01 -17.96 6.93
N GLY A 197 15.80 -18.82 7.59
CA GLY A 197 15.31 -19.74 8.62
C GLY A 197 14.64 -19.04 9.80
N ILE A 198 15.16 -17.86 10.19
CA ILE A 198 14.59 -17.02 11.26
C ILE A 198 13.34 -16.30 10.76
N SER A 199 13.35 -15.81 9.51
CA SER A 199 12.17 -15.23 8.86
C SER A 199 11.01 -16.22 8.77
N PHE A 200 11.28 -17.51 8.51
CA PHE A 200 10.28 -18.59 8.51
C PHE A 200 9.77 -18.92 9.92
N GLY A 201 10.64 -18.90 10.95
CA GLY A 201 10.23 -19.10 12.35
C GLY A 201 9.33 -17.97 12.88
N VAL A 202 9.64 -16.72 12.52
CA VAL A 202 8.84 -15.54 12.86
C VAL A 202 7.53 -15.52 12.07
N ALA A 203 7.54 -15.78 10.77
CA ALA A 203 6.32 -15.92 9.96
C ALA A 203 5.41 -17.03 10.51
N GLY A 204 5.96 -18.17 10.92
CA GLY A 204 5.20 -19.24 11.57
C GLY A 204 4.55 -18.83 12.90
N LYS A 205 5.24 -17.99 13.69
CA LYS A 205 4.70 -17.43 14.95
C LYS A 205 3.63 -16.36 14.70
N TYR A 206 3.82 -15.48 13.72
CA TYR A 206 2.81 -14.49 13.28
C TYR A 206 1.54 -15.17 12.73
N ILE A 207 1.70 -16.21 11.90
CA ILE A 207 0.56 -17.00 11.38
C ILE A 207 -0.18 -17.71 12.52
N ALA A 208 0.54 -18.19 13.55
CA ALA A 208 -0.07 -18.84 14.70
C ALA A 208 -0.83 -17.86 15.63
N ASP A 209 -0.27 -16.67 15.87
CA ASP A 209 -0.91 -15.61 16.68
C ASP A 209 -2.10 -14.98 15.96
N ASP A 210 -2.05 -14.85 14.62
CA ASP A 210 -3.16 -14.38 13.79
C ASP A 210 -4.30 -15.41 13.78
N ALA A 211 -3.98 -16.70 13.65
CA ALA A 211 -4.95 -17.78 13.79
C ALA A 211 -5.59 -17.87 15.20
N TYR A 212 -4.85 -17.50 16.26
CA TYR A 212 -5.37 -17.44 17.64
C TYR A 212 -6.31 -16.24 17.83
N LYS A 213 -5.95 -15.06 17.32
CA LYS A 213 -6.79 -13.85 17.34
C LYS A 213 -8.05 -14.01 16.47
N GLN A 214 -7.95 -14.72 15.35
CA GLN A 214 -9.07 -15.06 14.48
C GLN A 214 -10.08 -15.99 15.18
N LYS A 215 -9.62 -17.01 15.92
CA LYS A 215 -10.50 -17.88 16.73
C LYS A 215 -11.23 -17.14 17.85
N MET A 216 -10.57 -16.19 18.51
CA MET A 216 -11.20 -15.33 19.53
C MET A 216 -12.23 -14.36 18.93
N ALA A 217 -11.96 -13.82 17.74
CA ALA A 217 -12.89 -12.98 17.01
C ALA A 217 -14.11 -13.77 16.48
N GLU A 218 -13.91 -15.00 16.00
CA GLU A 218 -15.00 -15.91 15.61
C GLU A 218 -15.91 -16.28 16.80
N GLN A 219 -15.34 -16.48 18.00
CA GLN A 219 -16.11 -16.78 19.21
C GLN A 219 -16.97 -15.58 19.67
N LEU A 220 -16.44 -14.35 19.54
CA LEU A 220 -17.16 -13.10 19.82
C LEU A 220 -18.23 -12.75 18.77
N VAL A 221 -18.10 -13.23 17.53
CA VAL A 221 -19.08 -13.03 16.44
C VAL A 221 -20.20 -14.09 16.49
N TYR A 222 -19.92 -15.28 17.01
CA TYR A 222 -20.89 -16.36 17.17
C TYR A 222 -21.99 -16.03 18.21
N GLU A 223 -21.65 -15.30 19.29
CA GLU A 223 -22.63 -14.91 20.31
C GLU A 223 -23.58 -13.78 19.86
N THR A 224 -23.26 -13.03 18.81
CA THR A 224 -24.01 -11.82 18.42
C THR A 224 -25.05 -12.02 17.32
N ASN A 225 -25.07 -13.14 16.60
CA ASN A 225 -25.90 -13.30 15.40
C ASN A 225 -26.89 -14.48 15.48
N VAL A 226 -27.97 -14.30 16.24
CA VAL A 226 -29.23 -15.02 16.03
C VAL A 226 -30.24 -14.06 15.39
N ARG A 227 -30.30 -14.03 14.03
CA ARG A 227 -31.51 -13.96 13.17
C ARG A 227 -31.18 -13.65 11.69
N PRO A 228 -32.06 -14.02 10.72
CA PRO A 228 -31.65 -14.54 9.43
C PRO A 228 -31.63 -13.54 8.25
N LYS A 229 -30.82 -13.92 7.24
CA LYS A 229 -30.61 -13.33 5.91
C LYS A 229 -31.89 -12.91 5.17
N LYS A 230 -31.80 -11.77 4.47
CA LYS A 230 -32.61 -11.47 3.28
C LYS A 230 -31.70 -11.37 2.05
N THR A 231 -32.01 -12.20 1.06
CA THR A 231 -31.45 -12.21 -0.30
C THR A 231 -31.89 -10.95 -1.07
N ALA A 232 -30.97 -10.31 -1.78
CA ALA A 232 -31.28 -9.25 -2.73
C ALA A 232 -31.31 -9.79 -4.16
N ALA A 233 -32.33 -9.39 -4.92
CA ALA A 233 -32.55 -9.68 -6.33
C ALA A 233 -31.91 -8.58 -7.22
N PRO A 234 -31.69 -8.81 -8.54
CA PRO A 234 -30.88 -7.93 -9.38
C PRO A 234 -31.65 -6.67 -9.81
N LEU A 235 -30.94 -5.53 -9.89
CA LEU A 235 -31.51 -4.23 -10.28
C LEU A 235 -31.49 -4.04 -11.81
N GLN A 236 -32.62 -3.54 -12.33
CA GLN A 236 -32.81 -3.08 -13.70
C GLN A 236 -32.36 -1.62 -13.91
N ASP A 237 -32.01 -1.37 -15.16
CA ASP A 237 -31.51 -0.14 -15.77
C ASP A 237 -32.53 1.00 -15.78
N ILE A 238 -32.12 2.23 -15.43
CA ILE A 238 -32.90 3.45 -15.66
C ILE A 238 -32.01 4.52 -16.29
N SER A 239 -32.24 4.73 -17.58
CA SER A 239 -31.89 5.91 -18.35
C SER A 239 -32.71 7.14 -17.90
N GLY A 240 -32.05 8.28 -17.76
CA GLY A 240 -32.68 9.58 -17.46
C GLY A 240 -31.69 10.73 -17.60
N ASN A 241 -31.80 11.44 -18.72
CA ASN A 241 -30.93 12.51 -19.21
C ASN A 241 -31.15 13.84 -18.45
N GLY A 242 -30.09 14.63 -18.21
CA GLY A 242 -30.19 15.93 -17.52
C GLY A 242 -28.83 16.58 -17.21
N SER A 243 -28.33 17.34 -18.19
CA SER A 243 -27.11 18.15 -18.28
C SER A 243 -26.36 18.60 -17.01
N LYS A 244 -25.07 18.23 -16.94
CA LYS A 244 -23.92 19.06 -16.50
C LYS A 244 -22.59 18.42 -16.96
N GLN A 245 -22.51 18.06 -18.24
CA GLN A 245 -21.37 17.31 -18.80
C GLN A 245 -20.17 18.20 -19.22
N ASP A 246 -20.28 19.53 -19.22
CA ASP A 246 -19.27 20.42 -19.83
C ASP A 246 -18.51 21.32 -18.85
N ILE A 247 -17.96 20.79 -17.74
CA ILE A 247 -17.12 21.60 -16.83
C ILE A 247 -15.65 21.17 -16.79
N LEU A 248 -15.28 19.98 -17.29
CA LEU A 248 -13.91 19.49 -17.17
C LEU A 248 -13.09 19.60 -18.46
N VAL A 249 -13.72 19.60 -19.63
CA VAL A 249 -13.00 19.64 -20.91
C VAL A 249 -12.41 21.04 -21.11
N GLY A 250 -11.08 21.16 -21.04
CA GLY A 250 -10.34 22.42 -21.24
C GLY A 250 -9.76 23.09 -19.98
N MET A 251 -9.88 22.49 -18.78
CA MET A 251 -9.23 23.01 -17.57
C MET A 251 -7.78 22.52 -17.43
N GLU A 252 -6.88 23.44 -17.06
CA GLU A 252 -5.48 23.13 -16.69
C GLU A 252 -5.38 22.07 -15.57
N GLU A 253 -4.44 21.12 -15.73
CA GLU A 253 -4.27 19.98 -14.81
C GLU A 253 -4.07 20.40 -13.35
N SER A 254 -3.36 21.49 -13.09
CA SER A 254 -3.11 22.02 -11.74
C SER A 254 -4.39 22.51 -11.05
N LYS A 255 -5.30 23.12 -11.81
CA LYS A 255 -6.60 23.63 -11.33
C LYS A 255 -7.60 22.49 -11.14
N ARG A 256 -7.52 21.47 -11.99
CA ARG A 256 -8.28 20.23 -11.84
C ARG A 256 -7.81 19.43 -10.63
N ALA A 257 -6.50 19.35 -10.41
CA ALA A 257 -5.89 18.74 -9.23
C ALA A 257 -6.29 19.50 -7.95
N SER A 258 -6.30 20.85 -7.94
CA SER A 258 -6.79 21.62 -6.78
C SER A 258 -8.27 21.36 -6.48
N LEU A 259 -9.16 21.33 -7.48
CA LEU A 259 -10.59 21.04 -7.28
C LEU A 259 -10.87 19.62 -6.77
N ILE A 260 -10.06 18.63 -7.16
CA ILE A 260 -10.19 17.26 -6.67
C ILE A 260 -9.48 17.10 -5.30
N LEU A 261 -8.37 17.82 -5.03
CA LEU A 261 -7.70 17.91 -3.71
C LEU A 261 -8.57 18.63 -2.66
N GLU A 262 -9.40 19.56 -3.10
CA GLU A 262 -10.39 20.30 -2.31
C GLU A 262 -11.71 19.53 -2.15
N GLY A 263 -11.85 18.32 -2.72
CA GLY A 263 -13.05 17.49 -2.59
C GLY A 263 -14.30 18.03 -3.32
N ASN A 264 -14.12 18.95 -4.28
CA ASN A 264 -15.21 19.59 -5.03
C ASN A 264 -15.53 18.90 -6.36
N ALA A 265 -14.71 17.97 -6.83
CA ALA A 265 -15.12 17.00 -7.84
C ALA A 265 -15.75 15.81 -7.11
N GLY A 266 -17.08 15.85 -6.92
CA GLY A 266 -17.82 14.75 -6.32
C GLY A 266 -17.49 13.43 -7.03
N VAL A 267 -17.46 12.33 -6.25
CA VAL A 267 -17.43 10.97 -6.79
C VAL A 267 -18.34 10.91 -8.01
N LEU A 268 -17.87 10.35 -9.12
CA LEU A 268 -18.67 10.22 -10.34
C LEU A 268 -20.03 9.64 -9.96
N LYS A 269 -21.12 10.29 -10.37
CA LYS A 269 -22.49 9.93 -9.97
C LYS A 269 -22.81 8.43 -10.07
N LYS A 270 -22.24 7.76 -11.08
CA LYS A 270 -22.35 6.30 -11.29
C LYS A 270 -21.82 5.48 -10.11
N TYR A 271 -20.80 5.97 -9.41
CA TYR A 271 -20.08 5.28 -8.34
C TYR A 271 -20.43 5.78 -6.93
N GLU A 272 -21.18 6.89 -6.77
CA GLU A 272 -21.53 7.45 -5.44
C GLU A 272 -22.13 6.40 -4.49
N LYS A 273 -23.13 5.65 -4.98
CA LYS A 273 -23.79 4.61 -4.16
C LYS A 273 -22.82 3.50 -3.77
N LEU A 274 -22.05 2.96 -4.73
CA LEU A 274 -21.13 1.86 -4.48
C LEU A 274 -19.96 2.30 -3.58
N ALA A 275 -19.41 3.49 -3.80
CA ALA A 275 -18.37 4.06 -2.93
C ALA A 275 -18.88 4.34 -1.51
N SER A 276 -20.19 4.57 -1.33
CA SER A 276 -20.80 4.66 0.01
C SER A 276 -21.02 3.30 0.69
N GLU A 277 -21.17 2.22 -0.10
CA GLU A 277 -21.31 0.86 0.40
C GLU A 277 -19.95 0.27 0.81
N ASN A 278 -18.87 0.61 0.10
CA ASN A 278 -17.50 0.31 0.49
C ASN A 278 -16.56 1.50 0.20
N ALA A 279 -16.03 2.09 1.27
CA ALA A 279 -15.11 3.23 1.21
C ALA A 279 -13.75 2.92 0.56
N ASP A 280 -13.39 1.64 0.44
CA ASP A 280 -12.18 1.22 -0.27
C ASP A 280 -12.38 1.18 -1.80
N MET A 281 -13.60 1.43 -2.31
CA MET A 281 -13.83 1.45 -3.75
C MET A 281 -13.04 2.57 -4.42
N ALA A 282 -12.09 2.18 -5.25
CA ALA A 282 -11.17 3.08 -5.93
C ALA A 282 -11.58 3.37 -7.37
N GLY A 283 -12.32 2.46 -7.99
CA GLY A 283 -12.73 2.56 -9.37
C GLY A 283 -13.50 1.35 -9.89
N TRP A 284 -13.60 1.27 -11.21
CA TRP A 284 -14.25 0.18 -11.94
C TRP A 284 -13.48 -0.13 -13.22
N ILE A 285 -13.21 -1.41 -13.49
CA ILE A 285 -12.50 -1.88 -14.68
C ILE A 285 -13.38 -2.75 -15.56
N ARG A 286 -13.31 -2.53 -16.87
CA ARG A 286 -14.02 -3.30 -17.89
C ARG A 286 -13.11 -3.61 -19.08
N VAL A 287 -13.10 -4.86 -19.52
CA VAL A 287 -12.37 -5.31 -20.72
C VAL A 287 -13.35 -5.98 -21.67
N GLU A 288 -13.55 -5.40 -22.85
CA GLU A 288 -14.46 -5.95 -23.85
C GLU A 288 -13.94 -7.28 -24.39
N GLY A 289 -14.85 -8.19 -24.76
CA GLY A 289 -14.48 -9.56 -25.15
C GLY A 289 -14.14 -10.49 -23.99
N THR A 290 -14.31 -10.03 -22.75
CA THR A 290 -14.14 -10.81 -21.52
C THR A 290 -15.32 -10.60 -20.57
N ASP A 291 -15.36 -11.36 -19.48
CA ASP A 291 -16.27 -11.16 -18.34
C ASP A 291 -15.70 -10.18 -17.30
N ILE A 292 -14.56 -9.53 -17.59
CA ILE A 292 -13.97 -8.52 -16.71
C ILE A 292 -14.83 -7.27 -16.76
N ASP A 293 -15.65 -7.09 -15.74
CA ASP A 293 -16.48 -5.91 -15.49
C ASP A 293 -16.72 -5.78 -13.97
N TYR A 294 -15.71 -5.26 -13.25
CA TYR A 294 -15.60 -5.38 -11.79
C TYR A 294 -15.24 -4.07 -11.08
N PRO A 295 -15.68 -3.90 -9.82
CA PRO A 295 -15.17 -2.85 -8.97
C PRO A 295 -13.71 -3.13 -8.59
N VAL A 296 -12.92 -2.07 -8.45
CA VAL A 296 -11.50 -2.13 -8.07
C VAL A 296 -11.30 -1.41 -6.75
N MET A 297 -10.73 -2.12 -5.77
CA MET A 297 -10.52 -1.65 -4.41
C MET A 297 -9.15 -1.01 -4.22
N HIS A 298 -8.97 -0.20 -3.20
CA HIS A 298 -7.67 0.32 -2.79
C HIS A 298 -7.64 0.51 -1.27
N ARG A 299 -6.64 -0.11 -0.63
CA ARG A 299 -6.40 -0.01 0.81
C ARG A 299 -4.89 0.16 1.04
N GLY A 300 -4.50 0.50 2.28
CA GLY A 300 -3.09 0.64 2.68
C GLY A 300 -2.26 -0.66 2.69
N ASP A 301 -2.80 -1.78 2.18
CA ASP A 301 -2.15 -3.10 2.10
C ASP A 301 -2.54 -3.83 0.80
N ASN A 302 -1.75 -4.84 0.42
CA ASN A 302 -1.95 -5.66 -0.79
C ASN A 302 -2.54 -7.06 -0.47
N SER A 303 -3.01 -7.28 0.75
CA SER A 303 -3.35 -8.61 1.28
C SER A 303 -4.85 -8.81 1.50
N PHE A 304 -5.56 -7.79 1.95
CA PHE A 304 -6.96 -7.93 2.37
C PHE A 304 -7.85 -8.43 1.23
N TYR A 305 -7.82 -7.75 0.07
CA TYR A 305 -8.66 -8.10 -1.07
C TYR A 305 -8.18 -9.31 -1.88
N LEU A 306 -7.12 -10.01 -1.43
CA LEU A 306 -6.83 -11.34 -1.95
C LEU A 306 -7.91 -12.36 -1.53
N GLU A 307 -8.46 -12.23 -0.33
CA GLU A 307 -9.41 -13.21 0.22
C GLU A 307 -10.72 -12.57 0.69
N HIS A 308 -11.02 -11.36 0.23
CA HIS A 308 -12.26 -10.64 0.57
C HIS A 308 -12.94 -10.07 -0.68
N ASN A 309 -14.27 -10.14 -0.68
CA ASN A 309 -15.11 -9.55 -1.73
C ASN A 309 -15.35 -8.05 -1.52
N PHE A 310 -16.13 -7.43 -2.41
CA PHE A 310 -16.49 -6.01 -2.34
C PHE A 310 -17.16 -5.59 -1.02
N TYR A 311 -17.85 -6.47 -0.31
CA TYR A 311 -18.49 -6.15 0.96
C TYR A 311 -17.57 -6.34 2.17
N GLY A 312 -16.33 -6.79 1.93
CA GLY A 312 -15.38 -7.12 2.99
C GLY A 312 -15.63 -8.47 3.64
N ASP A 313 -16.50 -9.31 3.07
CA ASP A 313 -16.70 -10.70 3.50
C ASP A 313 -15.61 -11.59 2.90
N TYR A 314 -15.25 -12.66 3.62
CA TYR A 314 -14.33 -13.67 3.11
C TYR A 314 -14.85 -14.29 1.80
N ASP A 315 -14.02 -14.24 0.77
CA ASP A 315 -14.25 -14.90 -0.52
C ASP A 315 -12.90 -15.34 -1.07
N ARG A 316 -12.75 -16.64 -1.32
CA ARG A 316 -11.52 -17.23 -1.85
C ARG A 316 -11.14 -16.70 -3.24
N ASN A 317 -12.09 -16.12 -3.96
CA ASN A 317 -11.82 -15.49 -5.26
C ASN A 317 -11.26 -14.06 -5.12
N GLY A 318 -11.39 -13.46 -3.94
CA GLY A 318 -10.96 -12.09 -3.65
C GLY A 318 -11.70 -11.04 -4.46
N SER A 319 -11.08 -9.86 -4.56
CA SER A 319 -11.52 -8.73 -5.40
C SER A 319 -10.34 -8.20 -6.20
N LEU A 320 -10.62 -7.36 -7.20
CA LEU A 320 -9.56 -6.60 -7.85
C LEU A 320 -9.13 -5.47 -6.93
N PHE A 321 -7.81 -5.23 -6.82
CA PHE A 321 -7.29 -4.17 -5.97
C PHE A 321 -6.05 -3.49 -6.56
N ILE A 322 -5.91 -2.21 -6.23
CA ILE A 322 -4.76 -1.37 -6.58
C ILE A 322 -3.63 -1.59 -5.57
N ASP A 323 -2.39 -1.57 -6.05
CA ASP A 323 -1.21 -1.59 -5.18
C ASP A 323 -1.22 -0.44 -4.17
N ARG A 324 -0.94 -0.75 -2.90
CA ARG A 324 -0.93 0.20 -1.77
C ARG A 324 -0.05 1.44 -1.96
N TYR A 325 0.93 1.40 -2.86
CA TYR A 325 1.81 2.54 -3.15
C TYR A 325 1.29 3.43 -4.28
N CYS A 326 0.28 2.98 -5.03
CA CYS A 326 -0.38 3.81 -6.02
C CYS A 326 -1.31 4.81 -5.34
N SER A 327 -1.55 5.92 -6.02
CA SER A 327 -2.55 6.90 -5.65
C SER A 327 -3.56 7.00 -6.79
N ILE A 328 -4.85 6.90 -6.47
CA ILE A 328 -5.92 7.24 -7.42
C ILE A 328 -6.14 8.74 -7.50
N PHE A 329 -5.66 9.49 -6.50
CA PHE A 329 -5.80 10.92 -6.45
C PHE A 329 -4.76 11.64 -5.55
N PRO A 330 -3.87 12.49 -6.11
CA PRO A 330 -3.60 12.64 -7.54
C PRO A 330 -3.21 11.29 -8.16
N GLN A 331 -3.65 11.02 -9.40
CA GLN A 331 -3.44 9.72 -10.04
C GLN A 331 -1.95 9.50 -10.30
N SER A 332 -1.39 8.42 -9.75
CA SER A 332 -0.08 7.87 -10.09
C SER A 332 0.09 7.69 -11.59
N GLU A 333 1.33 7.82 -12.05
CA GLU A 333 1.71 7.68 -13.46
C GLU A 333 1.49 6.26 -13.97
N ASN A 334 1.57 5.25 -13.09
CA ASN A 334 1.14 3.89 -13.39
C ASN A 334 0.31 3.32 -12.23
N ILE A 335 -0.96 3.00 -12.48
CA ILE A 335 -1.79 2.28 -11.51
C ILE A 335 -1.65 0.78 -11.74
N ILE A 336 -1.14 0.07 -10.72
CA ILE A 336 -0.97 -1.38 -10.77
C ILE A 336 -2.19 -2.03 -10.13
N ILE A 337 -2.89 -2.90 -10.88
CA ILE A 337 -4.11 -3.60 -10.47
C ILE A 337 -3.84 -5.09 -10.42
N TYR A 338 -4.13 -5.71 -9.29
CA TYR A 338 -4.00 -7.14 -9.06
C TYR A 338 -5.37 -7.82 -9.02
N GLY A 339 -5.37 -9.10 -9.34
CA GLY A 339 -6.54 -9.96 -9.19
C GLY A 339 -6.18 -11.44 -9.33
N HIS A 340 -6.98 -12.30 -8.70
CA HIS A 340 -6.76 -13.75 -8.78
C HIS A 340 -7.05 -14.31 -10.17
N ASN A 341 -6.25 -15.32 -10.54
CA ASN A 341 -6.51 -16.18 -11.68
C ASN A 341 -6.99 -17.54 -11.14
N VAL A 342 -8.29 -17.65 -10.86
CA VAL A 342 -8.90 -18.87 -10.33
C VAL A 342 -9.54 -19.67 -11.48
N ASN A 343 -9.26 -20.98 -11.56
CA ASN A 343 -9.90 -21.85 -12.54
C ASN A 343 -11.39 -22.02 -12.20
N GLY A 344 -12.28 -21.75 -13.17
CA GLY A 344 -13.71 -22.06 -13.07
C GLY A 344 -14.59 -20.99 -12.43
N ALA A 345 -14.07 -19.78 -12.18
CA ALA A 345 -14.85 -18.62 -11.75
C ALA A 345 -14.57 -17.41 -12.67
N PRO A 346 -15.53 -16.47 -12.83
CA PRO A 346 -15.29 -15.19 -13.48
C PRO A 346 -14.11 -14.49 -12.79
N SER A 347 -12.97 -14.39 -13.46
CA SER A 347 -11.70 -14.04 -12.82
C SER A 347 -10.86 -13.11 -13.67
N PHE A 348 -9.95 -12.39 -13.00
CA PHE A 348 -8.94 -11.57 -13.64
C PHE A 348 -8.01 -12.38 -14.56
N GLY A 349 -8.09 -13.72 -14.52
CA GLY A 349 -7.38 -14.63 -15.41
C GLY A 349 -7.65 -14.40 -16.90
N GLN A 350 -8.80 -13.83 -17.27
CA GLN A 350 -9.15 -13.57 -18.68
C GLN A 350 -8.29 -12.49 -19.35
N ILE A 351 -7.52 -11.69 -18.58
CA ILE A 351 -6.52 -10.80 -19.20
C ILE A 351 -5.48 -11.60 -20.01
N LYS A 352 -5.32 -12.90 -19.75
CA LYS A 352 -4.46 -13.81 -20.53
C LYS A 352 -4.92 -14.00 -21.97
N PHE A 353 -6.14 -13.61 -22.34
CA PHE A 353 -6.56 -13.62 -23.74
C PHE A 353 -5.71 -12.68 -24.58
N TYR A 354 -5.11 -11.64 -23.99
CA TYR A 354 -4.07 -10.82 -24.61
C TYR A 354 -2.74 -11.57 -24.88
N LYS A 355 -2.63 -12.88 -24.63
CA LYS A 355 -1.56 -13.69 -25.24
C LYS A 355 -1.74 -13.82 -26.74
N ASP A 356 -2.99 -13.80 -27.21
CA ASP A 356 -3.33 -13.90 -28.61
C ASP A 356 -3.40 -12.51 -29.25
N LYS A 357 -2.67 -12.32 -30.34
CA LYS A 357 -2.63 -11.04 -31.06
C LYS A 357 -4.00 -10.69 -31.66
N GLY A 358 -4.76 -11.68 -32.14
CA GLY A 358 -6.08 -11.47 -32.72
C GLY A 358 -7.09 -10.95 -31.69
N PHE A 359 -7.01 -11.46 -30.45
CA PHE A 359 -7.80 -10.91 -29.35
C PHE A 359 -7.48 -9.43 -29.09
N TYR A 360 -6.20 -9.04 -29.06
CA TYR A 360 -5.80 -7.64 -28.95
C TYR A 360 -6.34 -6.77 -30.10
N GLU A 361 -6.23 -7.25 -31.35
CA GLU A 361 -6.69 -6.50 -32.52
C GLU A 361 -8.20 -6.22 -32.48
N LEU A 362 -8.99 -7.13 -31.91
CA LEU A 362 -10.43 -6.96 -31.70
C LEU A 362 -10.77 -6.14 -30.44
N HIS A 363 -9.94 -6.21 -29.41
CA HIS A 363 -10.16 -5.59 -28.09
C HIS A 363 -8.96 -4.78 -27.62
N PRO A 364 -8.54 -3.71 -28.34
CA PRO A 364 -7.29 -3.00 -28.05
C PRO A 364 -7.36 -2.13 -26.78
N ASN A 365 -8.57 -1.89 -26.25
CA ASN A 365 -8.82 -0.93 -25.18
C ASN A 365 -9.33 -1.60 -23.90
N ILE A 366 -8.90 -1.05 -22.78
CA ILE A 366 -9.34 -1.36 -21.42
C ILE A 366 -9.95 -0.09 -20.84
N TYR A 367 -11.12 -0.21 -20.23
CA TYR A 367 -11.80 0.90 -19.60
C TYR A 367 -11.57 0.83 -18.10
N PHE A 368 -10.93 1.85 -17.53
CA PHE A 368 -10.73 1.94 -16.09
C PHE A 368 -11.09 3.35 -15.63
N ASP A 369 -12.19 3.43 -14.90
CA ASP A 369 -12.59 4.65 -14.22
C ASP A 369 -12.02 4.61 -12.80
N THR A 370 -11.41 5.70 -12.34
CA THR A 370 -11.34 5.93 -10.89
C THR A 370 -12.70 6.43 -10.41
N ILE A 371 -12.94 6.48 -9.11
CA ILE A 371 -14.14 7.14 -8.57
C ILE A 371 -14.24 8.63 -8.94
N TYR A 372 -13.16 9.25 -9.44
CA TYR A 372 -13.11 10.68 -9.77
C TYR A 372 -13.12 10.97 -11.28
N GLU A 373 -12.55 10.08 -12.09
CA GLU A 373 -12.40 10.31 -13.53
C GLU A 373 -12.59 9.04 -14.35
N LYS A 374 -13.12 9.21 -15.56
CA LYS A 374 -13.22 8.12 -16.53
C LYS A 374 -11.90 7.95 -17.27
N GLY A 375 -11.57 6.72 -17.64
CA GLY A 375 -10.34 6.42 -18.35
C GLY A 375 -10.49 5.32 -19.40
N THR A 376 -9.98 5.59 -20.59
CA THR A 376 -9.79 4.60 -21.65
C THR A 376 -8.30 4.39 -21.84
N TYR A 377 -7.85 3.14 -21.81
CA TYR A 377 -6.45 2.76 -21.87
C TYR A 377 -6.21 1.80 -23.03
N GLN A 378 -5.33 2.15 -23.96
CA GLN A 378 -4.95 1.30 -25.07
C GLN A 378 -3.81 0.37 -24.67
N VAL A 379 -3.94 -0.93 -24.92
CA VAL A 379 -2.90 -1.92 -24.57
C VAL A 379 -1.63 -1.65 -25.38
N VAL A 380 -0.50 -1.49 -24.67
CA VAL A 380 0.83 -1.31 -25.26
C VAL A 380 1.60 -2.63 -25.32
N ALA A 381 1.41 -3.50 -24.33
CA ALA A 381 2.08 -4.78 -24.27
C ALA A 381 1.33 -5.78 -23.39
N ALA A 382 1.46 -7.05 -23.73
CA ALA A 382 1.04 -8.17 -22.90
C ALA A 382 2.15 -9.23 -22.87
N PHE A 383 2.47 -9.75 -21.69
CA PHE A 383 3.62 -10.65 -21.52
C PHE A 383 3.54 -11.53 -20.26
N ILE A 384 4.27 -12.65 -20.32
CA ILE A 384 4.54 -13.49 -19.15
C ILE A 384 5.87 -13.05 -18.54
N THR A 385 5.91 -12.91 -17.23
CA THR A 385 7.12 -12.69 -16.46
C THR A 385 7.10 -13.53 -15.19
N SER A 386 8.20 -13.61 -14.45
CA SER A 386 8.21 -14.19 -13.11
C SER A 386 8.56 -13.11 -12.10
N VAL A 387 8.20 -13.32 -10.82
CA VAL A 387 8.62 -12.42 -9.74
C VAL A 387 10.11 -12.68 -9.47
N GLU A 388 10.97 -12.16 -10.35
CA GLU A 388 12.42 -12.39 -10.29
C GLU A 388 13.07 -11.56 -9.18
N LYS A 389 14.07 -12.16 -8.51
CA LYS A 389 14.90 -11.45 -7.51
C LYS A 389 15.87 -10.44 -8.14
N LYS A 390 16.12 -10.54 -9.45
CA LYS A 390 17.05 -9.70 -10.23
C LYS A 390 16.33 -9.19 -11.48
N GLY A 391 16.67 -7.97 -11.92
CA GLY A 391 16.05 -7.33 -13.09
C GLY A 391 14.97 -6.30 -12.71
N PHE A 392 14.39 -5.68 -13.74
CA PHE A 392 13.42 -4.61 -13.58
C PHE A 392 12.12 -5.12 -12.91
N LYS A 393 11.73 -4.47 -11.81
CA LYS A 393 10.58 -4.84 -10.99
C LYS A 393 9.36 -4.01 -11.39
N TYR A 394 8.64 -4.45 -12.41
CA TYR A 394 7.46 -3.73 -12.91
C TYR A 394 6.40 -3.44 -11.82
N TYR A 395 6.30 -4.32 -10.81
CA TYR A 395 5.37 -4.18 -9.69
C TYR A 395 5.78 -3.08 -8.67
N LEU A 396 6.93 -2.44 -8.85
CA LEU A 396 7.37 -1.26 -8.10
C LEU A 396 7.34 0.02 -8.94
N PHE A 397 6.91 -0.06 -10.20
CA PHE A 397 6.83 1.10 -11.09
C PHE A 397 5.43 1.71 -11.01
N TYR A 398 5.19 2.55 -10.02
CA TYR A 398 3.94 3.31 -9.86
C TYR A 398 4.08 4.80 -10.23
N GLY A 399 5.32 5.29 -10.37
CA GLY A 399 5.68 6.65 -10.73
C GLY A 399 7.12 6.72 -11.24
N TYR A 400 7.50 7.85 -11.82
CA TYR A 400 8.86 8.13 -12.26
C TYR A 400 9.24 9.59 -11.96
N ASP A 401 10.47 9.80 -11.49
CA ASP A 401 10.97 11.14 -11.16
C ASP A 401 11.66 11.82 -12.36
N ASN A 402 12.08 11.03 -13.35
CA ASN A 402 12.83 11.49 -14.51
C ASN A 402 12.65 10.58 -15.73
N GLU A 403 13.12 11.07 -16.88
CA GLU A 403 13.00 10.39 -18.17
C GLU A 403 13.79 9.08 -18.25
N GLU A 404 14.88 8.95 -17.49
CA GLU A 404 15.70 7.72 -17.45
C GLU A 404 14.90 6.55 -16.84
N GLN A 405 14.26 6.76 -15.69
CA GLN A 405 13.38 5.76 -15.06
C GLN A 405 12.22 5.36 -15.97
N PHE A 406 11.62 6.32 -16.68
CA PHE A 406 10.58 6.05 -17.67
C PHE A 406 11.12 5.19 -18.83
N ASN A 407 12.29 5.53 -19.37
CA ASN A 407 12.90 4.80 -20.48
C ASN A 407 13.23 3.36 -20.08
N GLU A 408 13.73 3.12 -18.86
CA GLU A 408 13.94 1.77 -18.34
C GLU A 408 12.64 0.94 -18.33
N PHE A 409 11.52 1.55 -17.92
CA PHE A 409 10.21 0.91 -17.94
C PHE A 409 9.75 0.61 -19.38
N ALA A 410 9.82 1.60 -20.27
CA ALA A 410 9.41 1.46 -21.66
C ALA A 410 10.23 0.39 -22.39
N GLU A 411 11.55 0.35 -22.18
CA GLU A 411 12.43 -0.69 -22.72
C GLU A 411 12.12 -2.07 -22.15
N TYR A 412 11.86 -2.17 -20.85
CA TYR A 412 11.45 -3.43 -20.22
C TYR A 412 10.15 -3.97 -20.82
N VAL A 413 9.13 -3.11 -20.92
CA VAL A 413 7.82 -3.46 -21.47
C VAL A 413 7.95 -3.90 -22.93
N LYS A 414 8.66 -3.12 -23.75
CA LYS A 414 8.91 -3.46 -25.15
C LYS A 414 9.65 -4.77 -25.33
N LYS A 415 10.68 -5.04 -24.50
CA LYS A 415 11.48 -6.27 -24.56
C LYS A 415 10.67 -7.50 -24.15
N LYS A 416 9.73 -7.35 -23.23
CA LYS A 416 8.90 -8.46 -22.72
C LYS A 416 7.67 -8.74 -23.59
N ALA A 417 7.18 -7.75 -24.33
CA ALA A 417 5.96 -7.85 -25.14
C ALA A 417 5.94 -9.12 -26.01
N THR A 418 4.82 -9.85 -25.96
CA THR A 418 4.63 -11.10 -26.73
C THR A 418 4.54 -10.85 -28.23
N TYR A 419 4.06 -9.67 -28.62
CA TYR A 419 3.94 -9.20 -30.01
C TYR A 419 3.97 -7.67 -30.03
N ASP A 420 4.23 -7.11 -31.20
CA ASP A 420 4.18 -5.66 -31.42
C ASP A 420 2.71 -5.19 -31.60
N THR A 421 2.29 -4.23 -30.78
CA THR A 421 0.98 -3.58 -30.81
C THR A 421 0.96 -2.37 -31.74
N GLY A 422 2.13 -1.83 -32.12
CA GLY A 422 2.27 -0.57 -32.85
C GLY A 422 2.02 0.68 -31.99
N VAL A 423 1.78 0.53 -30.68
CA VAL A 423 1.52 1.64 -29.76
C VAL A 423 2.82 2.02 -29.04
N SER A 424 3.24 3.29 -29.16
CA SER A 424 4.41 3.83 -28.47
C SER A 424 4.08 4.31 -27.05
N MET A 425 5.09 4.24 -26.17
CA MET A 425 5.09 4.85 -24.85
C MET A 425 5.95 6.12 -24.90
N GLU A 426 5.43 7.24 -24.38
CA GLU A 426 6.14 8.52 -24.32
C GLU A 426 6.21 9.06 -22.89
N PHE A 427 7.26 9.82 -22.58
CA PHE A 427 7.42 10.43 -21.28
C PHE A 427 6.24 11.38 -20.99
N GLY A 428 5.61 11.23 -19.82
CA GLY A 428 4.38 11.95 -19.46
C GLY A 428 3.09 11.18 -19.75
N ASP A 429 3.15 10.04 -20.42
CA ASP A 429 2.00 9.15 -20.55
C ASP A 429 1.62 8.53 -19.19
N LYS A 430 0.31 8.31 -18.98
CA LYS A 430 -0.21 7.57 -17.82
C LYS A 430 -0.56 6.14 -18.19
N PHE A 431 -0.36 5.22 -17.26
CA PHE A 431 -0.50 3.80 -17.49
C PHE A 431 -1.43 3.13 -16.46
N ILE A 432 -1.98 1.99 -16.88
CA ILE A 432 -2.42 0.93 -15.97
C ILE A 432 -1.61 -0.33 -16.25
N THR A 433 -1.30 -1.07 -15.20
CA THR A 433 -0.65 -2.37 -15.27
C THR A 433 -1.51 -3.40 -14.59
N LEU A 434 -2.07 -4.33 -15.37
CA LEU A 434 -2.87 -5.44 -14.87
C LEU A 434 -1.95 -6.63 -14.62
N SER A 435 -1.96 -7.19 -13.41
CA SER A 435 -1.12 -8.34 -13.05
C SER A 435 -1.92 -9.47 -12.41
N THR A 436 -1.80 -10.67 -12.95
CA THR A 436 -2.41 -11.89 -12.39
C THR A 436 -1.43 -13.06 -12.37
N CYS A 437 -1.71 -14.08 -11.56
CA CYS A 437 -0.88 -15.29 -11.50
C CYS A 437 -0.91 -16.05 -12.84
N ASP A 438 0.27 -16.48 -13.31
CA ASP A 438 0.41 -17.42 -14.42
C ASP A 438 1.07 -18.71 -13.93
N TYR A 439 0.36 -19.83 -14.05
CA TYR A 439 0.81 -21.14 -13.58
C TYR A 439 1.69 -21.88 -14.59
N ALA A 440 1.94 -21.31 -15.78
CA ALA A 440 2.86 -21.90 -16.76
C ALA A 440 4.34 -21.77 -16.35
N VAL A 441 4.65 -20.91 -15.38
CA VAL A 441 5.99 -20.67 -14.84
C VAL A 441 5.90 -20.60 -13.30
N SER A 442 6.91 -21.10 -12.58
CA SER A 442 6.98 -20.94 -11.12
C SER A 442 7.02 -19.45 -10.75
N ASP A 443 6.15 -19.02 -9.83
CA ASP A 443 5.90 -17.60 -9.52
C ASP A 443 5.63 -16.71 -10.75
N GLY A 444 5.04 -17.31 -11.78
CA GLY A 444 4.67 -16.63 -13.01
C GLY A 444 3.60 -15.57 -12.78
N ARG A 445 3.70 -14.49 -13.55
CA ARG A 445 2.71 -13.43 -13.66
C ARG A 445 2.43 -13.18 -15.13
N PHE A 446 1.15 -13.03 -15.46
CA PHE A 446 0.75 -12.47 -16.72
C PHE A 446 0.45 -10.98 -16.51
N VAL A 447 1.06 -10.15 -17.33
CA VAL A 447 1.04 -8.70 -17.20
C VAL A 447 0.53 -8.08 -18.48
N VAL A 448 -0.42 -7.15 -18.36
CA VAL A 448 -0.88 -6.28 -19.45
C VAL A 448 -0.60 -4.84 -19.05
N VAL A 449 0.15 -4.11 -19.86
CA VAL A 449 0.38 -2.67 -19.70
C VAL A 449 -0.46 -1.94 -20.73
N ALA A 450 -1.20 -0.93 -20.30
CA ALA A 450 -2.02 -0.10 -21.19
C ALA A 450 -1.84 1.38 -20.89
N LYS A 451 -1.79 2.20 -21.94
CA LYS A 451 -1.60 3.65 -21.91
C LYS A 451 -2.93 4.38 -21.95
N LYS A 452 -3.13 5.39 -21.10
CA LYS A 452 -4.31 6.28 -21.12
C LYS A 452 -4.35 7.04 -22.44
N ILE A 453 -5.49 6.99 -23.12
CA ILE A 453 -5.75 7.79 -24.33
C ILE A 453 -6.07 9.23 -23.88
N LYS A 454 -5.40 10.22 -24.48
CA LYS A 454 -5.57 11.65 -24.17
C LYS A 454 -6.93 12.19 -24.63
#